data_AF-J9EUP9-F1
#
_entry.id   AF-J9EUP9-F1
#
_cell.length_a   1.000
_cell.length_b   1.000
_cell.length_c   1.000
_cell.angle_alpha   90.00
_cell.angle_beta   90.00
_cell.angle_gamma   90.00
#
_symmetry.space_group_name_H-M   'P 1'
#
loop_
_entity.id
_entity.type
_entity.pdbx_description
1 polymer ?
#
loop_
_entity_poly.entity_id
_entity_poly.type
_entity_poly.pdbx_seq_one_letter_code
_entity_poly.pdbx_strand_id
1 'polypeptide(L)'
;TSDCENNFDENFDAENLSSSLEDLVGTFDQKISHCFKDLNKATEEIAPIQVRSQDEIMSESQIWWTLTGNFGNMPPLDFSKTQTRRLQLPALDLQPRK
;
A
#
# COMPACT_ATOMS: atom_id res chain seq x y z
N THR A 1 53.44 -42.88 17.63
CA THR A 1 52.10 -42.88 17.01
C THR A 1 51.14 -42.56 18.14
N SER A 2 50.93 -41.27 18.45
CA SER A 2 49.87 -40.42 17.88
C SER A 2 48.54 -41.17 17.79
N ASP A 3 47.50 -40.67 18.45
CA ASP A 3 46.41 -39.97 17.76
C ASP A 3 45.44 -39.33 18.77
N CYS A 4 45.50 -37.99 18.79
CA CYS A 4 44.42 -37.01 18.91
C CYS A 4 43.39 -37.15 20.04
N GLU A 5 43.62 -36.37 21.10
CA GLU A 5 42.57 -35.84 21.98
C GLU A 5 41.60 -34.97 21.16
N ASN A 6 40.35 -35.41 21.03
CA ASN A 6 39.24 -34.52 20.66
C ASN A 6 38.81 -33.74 21.91
N ASN A 7 39.58 -32.72 22.30
CA ASN A 7 39.04 -31.62 23.08
C ASN A 7 38.29 -30.72 22.08
N PHE A 8 36.97 -30.89 22.02
CA PHE A 8 36.11 -29.83 21.50
C PHE A 8 36.25 -28.66 22.47
N ASP A 9 36.91 -27.60 22.03
CA ASP A 9 36.97 -26.29 22.69
C ASP A 9 35.55 -25.67 22.72
N GLU A 10 34.67 -26.19 23.59
CA GLU A 10 33.31 -25.70 23.83
C GLU A 10 33.28 -24.32 24.53
N ASN A 11 34.44 -23.73 24.83
CA ASN A 11 34.57 -22.52 25.63
C ASN A 11 35.11 -21.29 24.86
N PHE A 12 35.50 -21.44 23.58
CA PHE A 12 36.13 -20.34 22.85
C PHE A 12 35.14 -19.35 22.23
N ASP A 13 33.90 -19.78 21.95
CA ASP A 13 32.96 -18.94 21.20
C ASP A 13 31.74 -18.47 22.00
N ALA A 14 31.43 -19.07 23.16
CA ALA A 14 30.22 -18.70 23.93
C ALA A 14 30.31 -17.29 24.54
N GLU A 15 31.45 -16.94 25.14
CA GLU A 15 31.69 -15.61 25.72
C GLU A 15 31.79 -14.52 24.65
N ASN A 16 32.43 -14.84 23.52
CA ASN A 16 32.62 -13.92 22.40
C ASN A 16 31.30 -13.68 21.63
N LEU A 17 30.47 -14.71 21.48
CA LEU A 17 29.11 -14.59 20.96
C LEU A 17 28.17 -13.88 21.94
N SER A 18 28.30 -14.15 23.25
CA SER A 18 27.54 -13.47 24.31
C SER A 18 27.81 -11.96 24.30
N SER A 19 29.08 -11.57 24.23
CA SER A 19 29.50 -10.17 24.11
C SER A 19 28.95 -9.50 22.84
N SER A 20 29.03 -10.18 21.68
CA SER A 20 28.47 -9.67 20.43
C SER A 20 26.93 -9.58 20.45
N LEU A 21 26.25 -10.51 21.13
CA LEU A 21 24.79 -10.50 21.27
C LEU A 21 24.35 -9.38 22.21
N GLU A 22 25.10 -9.14 23.29
CA GLU A 22 24.85 -8.07 24.24
C GLU A 22 24.97 -6.68 23.59
N ASP A 23 25.99 -6.45 22.75
CA ASP A 23 26.11 -5.24 21.93
C ASP A 23 24.98 -5.10 20.90
N LEU A 24 24.55 -6.21 20.29
CA LEU A 24 23.46 -6.23 19.32
C LEU A 24 22.11 -5.91 19.99
N VAL A 25 21.85 -6.50 21.16
CA VAL A 25 20.64 -6.28 21.96
C VAL A 25 20.63 -4.88 22.56
N GLY A 26 21.78 -4.39 23.04
CA GLY A 26 21.93 -3.04 23.59
C GLY A 26 21.69 -1.93 22.56
N THR A 27 21.95 -2.18 21.28
CA THR A 27 21.70 -1.23 20.18
C THR A 27 20.38 -1.48 19.43
N PHE A 28 19.63 -2.52 19.78
CA PHE A 28 18.44 -2.94 19.05
C PHE A 28 17.34 -1.87 19.07
N ASP A 29 16.98 -1.39 20.27
CA ASP A 29 15.95 -0.36 20.43
C ASP A 29 16.32 0.96 19.73
N GLN A 30 17.61 1.30 19.71
CA GLN A 30 18.12 2.47 19.01
C GLN A 30 17.94 2.33 17.49
N LYS A 31 18.23 1.15 16.93
CA LYS A 31 18.04 0.86 15.50
C LYS A 31 16.58 0.85 15.10
N ILE A 32 15.71 0.24 15.91
CA ILE A 32 14.25 0.25 15.72
C ILE A 32 13.74 1.70 15.72
N SER A 33 14.07 2.47 16.77
CA SER A 33 13.66 3.87 16.89
C SER A 33 14.17 4.74 15.74
N HIS A 34 15.39 4.48 15.26
CA HIS A 34 15.95 5.16 14.09
C HIS A 34 15.21 4.82 12.78
N CYS A 35 14.83 3.55 12.58
CA CYS A 35 14.11 3.10 11.39
C CYS A 35 12.68 3.66 11.33
N PHE A 36 11.98 3.72 12.46
CA PHE A 36 10.57 4.12 12.50
C PHE A 36 10.35 5.61 12.83
N LYS A 37 11.41 6.35 13.23
CA LYS A 37 11.35 7.75 13.72
C LYS A 37 10.32 7.91 14.86
N ASP A 38 10.07 9.14 15.31
CA ASP A 38 9.11 9.42 16.38
C ASP A 38 7.70 8.90 16.03
N LEU A 39 7.34 7.72 16.57
CA LEU A 39 5.99 7.16 16.50
C LEU A 39 4.95 8.04 17.21
N ASN A 40 5.42 8.90 18.12
CA ASN A 40 4.60 9.89 18.82
C ASN A 40 4.25 11.09 17.94
N LYS A 41 4.93 11.25 16.79
CA LYS A 41 4.64 12.34 15.88
C LYS A 41 3.41 11.99 15.06
N ALA A 42 2.39 12.83 15.18
CA ALA A 42 1.17 12.70 14.43
C ALA A 42 1.44 12.62 12.92
N THR A 43 0.74 11.71 12.23
CA THR A 43 0.86 11.59 10.77
C THR A 43 0.49 12.90 10.08
N GLU A 44 -0.44 13.66 10.68
CA GLU A 44 -0.84 15.00 10.26
C GLU A 44 0.33 16.00 10.14
N GLU A 45 1.39 15.87 10.96
CA GLU A 45 2.55 16.77 10.91
C GLU A 45 3.58 16.36 9.85
N ILE A 46 3.65 15.06 9.54
CA ILE A 46 4.61 14.51 8.58
C ILE A 46 4.05 14.64 7.15
N ALA A 47 2.74 14.45 7.00
CA ALA A 47 2.01 14.59 5.76
C ALA A 47 0.63 15.21 6.07
N PRO A 48 0.48 16.54 6.00
CA PRO A 48 -0.80 17.20 6.20
C PRO A 48 -1.73 16.85 5.04
N ILE A 49 -2.43 15.73 5.15
CA ILE A 49 -3.49 15.33 4.22
C ILE A 49 -4.77 15.97 4.72
N GLN A 50 -5.30 16.94 3.98
CA GLN A 50 -6.65 17.43 4.25
C GLN A 50 -7.66 16.34 3.90
N VAL A 51 -8.41 15.89 4.91
CA VAL A 51 -9.56 15.01 4.70
C VAL A 51 -10.67 15.86 4.10
N ARG A 52 -11.08 15.52 2.88
CA ARG A 52 -12.13 16.22 2.15
C ARG A 52 -13.42 15.41 2.18
N SER A 53 -14.55 16.08 2.30
CA SER A 53 -15.86 15.42 2.25
C SER A 53 -16.29 15.17 0.80
N GLN A 54 -17.17 14.18 0.60
CA GLN A 54 -17.72 13.89 -0.72
C GLN A 54 -18.47 15.10 -1.31
N ASP A 55 -19.26 15.81 -0.48
CA ASP A 55 -20.02 16.99 -0.92
C ASP A 55 -19.10 18.10 -1.42
N GLU A 56 -17.99 18.32 -0.71
CA GLU A 56 -17.00 19.33 -1.08
C GLU A 56 -16.29 18.96 -2.38
N ILE A 57 -15.88 17.69 -2.55
CA ILE A 57 -15.29 17.18 -3.81
C ILE A 57 -16.28 17.32 -4.97
N MET A 58 -17.55 17.01 -4.74
CA MET A 58 -18.59 17.08 -5.77
C MET A 58 -18.92 18.52 -6.16
N SER A 59 -18.90 19.45 -5.20
CA SER A 59 -19.16 20.86 -5.46
C SER A 59 -18.11 21.54 -6.34
N GLU A 60 -16.87 21.06 -6.30
CA GLU A 60 -15.74 21.60 -7.08
C GLU A 60 -15.48 20.83 -8.38
N SER A 61 -16.13 19.69 -8.58
CA SER A 61 -15.91 18.86 -9.76
C SER A 61 -16.58 19.46 -10.99
N GLN A 62 -15.77 19.98 -11.91
CA GLN A 62 -16.25 20.48 -13.21
C GLN A 62 -17.00 19.41 -14.01
N ILE A 63 -16.55 18.16 -13.91
CA ILE A 63 -17.21 17.01 -14.54
C ILE A 63 -18.61 16.84 -13.94
N TRP A 64 -18.71 16.86 -12.60
CA TRP A 64 -19.98 16.72 -11.91
C TRP A 64 -20.95 17.83 -12.28
N TRP A 65 -20.50 19.10 -12.21
CA TRP A 65 -21.29 20.25 -12.61
C TRP A 65 -21.78 20.15 -14.06
N THR A 66 -20.91 19.75 -14.98
CA THR A 66 -21.27 19.57 -16.39
C THR A 66 -22.31 18.47 -16.55
N LEU A 67 -22.14 17.33 -15.86
CA LEU A 67 -23.04 16.19 -15.95
C LEU A 67 -24.42 16.50 -15.36
N THR A 68 -24.48 17.07 -14.17
CA THR A 68 -25.75 17.38 -13.49
C THR A 68 -26.44 18.60 -14.07
N GLY A 69 -25.68 19.61 -14.50
CA GLY A 69 -26.23 20.83 -15.11
C GLY A 69 -26.75 20.62 -16.53
N ASN A 70 -26.17 19.70 -17.30
CA ASN A 70 -26.57 19.43 -18.69
C ASN A 70 -27.35 18.13 -18.87
N PHE A 71 -27.78 17.46 -17.79
CA PHE A 71 -28.48 16.18 -17.87
C PHE A 71 -29.68 16.20 -18.83
N GLY A 72 -30.46 17.29 -18.86
CA GLY A 72 -31.61 17.46 -19.76
C GLY A 72 -31.28 17.83 -21.20
N ASN A 73 -30.06 18.31 -21.47
CA ASN A 73 -29.60 18.75 -22.78
C ASN A 73 -28.64 17.75 -23.45
N MET A 74 -28.21 16.70 -22.74
CA MET A 74 -27.33 15.69 -23.29
C MET A 74 -28.10 14.89 -24.37
N PRO A 75 -27.58 14.78 -25.60
CA PRO A 75 -28.22 13.97 -26.62
C PRO A 75 -28.32 12.52 -26.16
N PRO A 76 -29.37 11.78 -26.58
CA PRO A 76 -29.52 10.38 -26.20
C PRO A 76 -28.30 9.59 -26.64
N LEU A 77 -27.71 8.84 -25.70
CA LEU A 77 -26.56 7.99 -25.98
C LEU A 77 -26.99 6.85 -26.90
N ASP A 78 -26.30 6.71 -28.04
CA ASP A 78 -26.43 5.53 -28.89
C ASP A 78 -25.73 4.34 -28.23
N PHE A 79 -26.47 3.63 -27.37
CA PHE A 79 -25.94 2.51 -26.62
C PHE A 79 -25.41 1.37 -27.50
N SER A 80 -25.89 1.28 -28.75
CA SER A 80 -25.50 0.22 -29.69
C SER A 80 -24.01 0.25 -30.03
N LYS A 81 -23.38 1.43 -29.99
CA LYS A 81 -21.97 1.65 -30.32
C LYS A 81 -21.04 1.64 -29.11
N THR A 82 -21.58 1.50 -27.90
CA THR A 82 -20.80 1.62 -26.68
C THR A 82 -19.94 0.37 -26.42
N GLN A 83 -18.79 0.57 -25.76
CA GLN A 83 -17.98 -0.52 -25.24
C GLN A 83 -18.75 -1.39 -24.23
N THR A 84 -19.60 -0.77 -23.40
CA THR A 84 -20.48 -1.47 -22.45
C THR A 84 -21.35 -2.48 -23.18
N ARG A 85 -22.01 -2.08 -24.28
CA ARG A 85 -22.81 -2.99 -25.09
C ARG A 85 -21.96 -4.12 -25.69
N ARG A 86 -20.78 -3.80 -26.23
CA ARG A 86 -19.86 -4.79 -26.80
C ARG A 86 -19.45 -5.87 -25.78
N LEU A 87 -19.22 -5.48 -24.53
CA LEU A 87 -18.85 -6.41 -23.46
C LEU A 87 -20.05 -7.20 -22.93
N GLN A 88 -21.24 -6.60 -22.91
CA GLN A 88 -22.47 -7.25 -22.47
C GLN A 88 -22.96 -8.35 -23.43
N LEU A 89 -22.83 -8.15 -24.75
CA LEU A 89 -23.29 -9.11 -25.76
C LEU A 89 -22.75 -10.55 -25.54
N PRO A 90 -21.43 -10.79 -25.43
CA PRO A 90 -20.91 -12.14 -25.19
C PRO A 90 -21.27 -12.67 -23.80
N ALA A 91 -21.38 -11.80 -22.78
CA ALA A 91 -21.75 -12.22 -21.43
C ALA A 91 -23.20 -12.74 -21.34
N LEU A 92 -24.07 -12.29 -22.24
CA LEU A 92 -25.48 -12.68 -22.30
C LEU A 92 -25.78 -13.63 -23.48
N ASP A 93 -24.77 -14.10 -24.21
CA ASP A 93 -24.90 -14.89 -25.44
C ASP A 93 -25.86 -14.26 -26.48
N LEU A 94 -25.81 -12.93 -26.61
CA LEU A 94 -26.66 -12.16 -27.52
C LEU A 94 -25.90 -11.78 -28.79
N GLN A 95 -26.60 -11.88 -29.93
CA GLN A 95 -26.08 -11.43 -31.21
C GLN A 95 -26.20 -9.91 -31.38
N PRO A 96 -25.29 -9.25 -32.13
CA PRO A 96 -25.45 -7.85 -32.50
C PRO A 96 -26.76 -7.62 -33.27
N ARG A 97 -27.42 -6.48 -33.04
CA ARG A 97 -28.56 -6.07 -33.86
C ARG A 97 -28.06 -5.73 -35.27
N LYS A 98 -28.73 -6.24 -36.30
CA LYS A 98 -28.49 -5.91 -37.71
C LYS A 98 -28.93 -4.48 -38.01
#